data_AF-A0A7K0CV36-F1
#
_entry.id   AF-A0A7K0CV36-F1
#
_cell.length_a   1.000
_cell.length_b   1.000
_cell.length_c   1.000
_cell.angle_alpha   90.00
_cell.angle_beta   90.00
_cell.angle_gamma   90.00
#
_symmetry.space_group_name_H-M   'P 1'
#
loop_
_entity.id
_entity.type
_entity.pdbx_description
1 polymer ?
#
loop_
_entity_poly.entity_id
_entity_poly.type
_entity_poly.pdbx_seq_one_letter_code
_entity_poly.pdbx_strand_id
1 'polypeptide(L)' 'MCNPIPCRTCGKTTWSGCGQHIDQVRAQVPADQWCPGHSGAADTGATHTDEPRRNPLRRLLGR' A
#
# COMPACT_ATOMS: atom_id res chain seq x y z
N MET A 1 3.67 10.27 -3.12
CA MET A 1 3.89 10.18 -4.58
C MET A 1 4.29 8.75 -4.91
N CYS A 2 3.59 8.07 -5.81
CA CYS A 2 3.97 6.73 -6.27
C CYS A 2 4.95 6.85 -7.44
N ASN A 3 6.01 6.04 -7.43
CA ASN A 3 7.06 6.04 -8.43
C ASN A 3 7.18 4.63 -9.04
N PRO A 4 7.26 4.50 -10.39
CA PRO A 4 7.56 3.23 -11.04
C PRO A 4 9.04 2.83 -10.86
N ILE A 5 9.27 1.76 -10.10
CA ILE A 5 10.61 1.19 -9.89
C ILE A 5 10.69 -0.22 -10.51
N PRO A 6 11.88 -0.69 -10.92
CA PRO A 6 12.04 -2.07 -11.37
C PRO A 6 11.93 -3.03 -10.17
N CYS A 7 11.15 -4.10 -10.33
CA CYS A 7 11.05 -5.14 -9.34
C CYS A 7 12.37 -5.94 -9.27
N ARG A 8 12.90 -6.13 -8.06
CA ARG A 8 14.12 -6.92 -7.86
C ARG A 8 13.94 -8.42 -8.07
N THR A 9 12.70 -8.91 -8.03
CA THR A 9 12.37 -10.34 -8.22
C THR A 9 12.16 -10.68 -9.68
N CYS A 10 11.39 -9.85 -10.40
CA CYS A 10 10.89 -10.17 -11.74
C CYS A 10 11.46 -9.26 -12.84
N GLY A 11 12.14 -8.15 -12.49
CA GLY A 11 12.62 -7.15 -13.43
C GLY A 11 11.53 -6.25 -14.03
N LYS A 12 10.25 -6.62 -13.93
CA LYS A 12 9.11 -5.82 -14.41
C LYS A 12 8.86 -4.58 -13.56
N THR A 13 8.06 -3.65 -14.09
CA THR A 13 7.70 -2.41 -13.39
C THR A 13 6.82 -2.71 -12.17
N THR A 14 7.27 -2.26 -11.01
CA THR A 14 6.51 -2.23 -9.76
C THR A 14 6.46 -0.80 -9.23
N TRP A 15 5.77 -0.58 -8.10
CA TRP A 15 5.49 0.76 -7.58
C TRP A 15 6.05 0.87 -6.17
N SER A 16 6.75 1.98 -5.90
CA SER A 16 7.16 2.36 -4.55
C SER A 16 6.31 3.53 -4.07
N GLY A 17 5.74 3.41 -2.86
CA GLY A 17 4.94 4.45 -2.21
C GLY A 17 3.68 3.89 -1.52
N CYS A 18 2.87 4.79 -0.97
CA CYS A 18 1.66 4.48 -0.19
C CYS A 18 0.46 3.92 -0.99
N GLY A 19 0.64 3.54 -2.25
CA GLY A 19 -0.41 2.95 -3.10
C GLY A 19 -1.54 3.89 -3.55
N GLN A 20 -1.75 5.03 -2.88
CA GLN A 20 -2.85 5.97 -3.15
C GLN A 20 -2.84 6.57 -4.56
N HIS A 21 -1.69 6.56 -5.24
CA HIS A 21 -1.54 7.14 -6.57
C HIS A 21 -1.27 6.10 -7.66
N ILE A 22 -1.37 4.80 -7.35
CA ILE A 22 -1.04 3.72 -8.29
C ILE A 22 -1.91 3.78 -9.56
N ASP A 23 -3.17 4.21 -9.45
CA ASP A 23 -4.09 4.26 -10.59
C ASP A 23 -3.60 5.21 -11.71
N GLN A 24 -3.10 6.40 -11.32
CA GLN A 24 -2.53 7.35 -12.28
C GLN A 24 -1.26 6.84 -12.94
N VAL A 25 -0.45 6.03 -12.24
CA VAL A 25 0.76 5.44 -12.80
C VAL A 25 0.41 4.25 -13.71
N ARG A 26 -0.60 3.47 -13.34
CA ARG A 26 -1.14 2.37 -14.17
C ARG A 26 -1.72 2.88 -15.48
N ALA A 27 -2.30 4.08 -15.52
CA ALA A 27 -2.77 4.69 -16.76
C ALA A 27 -1.64 4.95 -17.78
N GLN A 28 -0.39 5.06 -17.33
CA GLN A 28 0.78 5.36 -18.17
C GLN A 28 1.61 4.13 -18.55
N VAL A 29 1.37 2.98 -17.89
CA VAL A 29 2.15 1.76 -18.09
C VAL A 29 1.21 0.62 -18.49
N PRO A 30 1.44 -0.05 -19.64
CA PRO A 30 0.59 -1.16 -20.05
C PRO A 30 0.67 -2.35 -19.08
N ALA A 31 -0.45 -3.06 -18.92
CA ALA A 31 -0.60 -4.13 -17.93
C ALA A 31 0.42 -5.27 -18.07
N ASP A 32 0.87 -5.57 -19.31
CA ASP A 32 1.91 -6.57 -19.59
C ASP A 32 3.25 -6.29 -18.87
N GLN A 33 3.53 -5.01 -18.62
CA GLN A 33 4.77 -4.56 -18.00
C GLN A 33 4.68 -4.50 -16.47
N TRP A 34 3.53 -4.80 -15.88
CA TRP A 34 3.37 -4.79 -14.43
C TRP A 34 3.93 -6.07 -13.83
N CYS A 35 4.61 -5.93 -12.69
CA CYS A 35 4.99 -7.09 -11.91
C CYS A 35 3.72 -7.73 -11.30
N PRO A 36 3.51 -9.06 -11.44
CA PRO A 36 2.28 -9.73 -11.02
C PRO A 36 2.08 -9.81 -9.49
N GLY A 37 2.97 -9.19 -8.72
CA GLY A 37 3.04 -9.36 -7.27
C GLY A 37 3.80 -10.64 -6.93
N HIS A 38 4.84 -10.50 -6.12
CA HIS A 38 5.57 -11.63 -5.56
C HIS A 38 5.47 -11.54 -4.04
N SER A 39 5.26 -12.66 -3.37
CA SER A 39 5.15 -12.76 -1.91
C SER A 39 6.49 -12.53 -1.17
N GLY A 40 7.42 -11.79 -1.79
CA GLY A 40 8.76 -11.53 -1.27
C GLY A 40 8.84 -10.14 -0.63
N ALA A 41 8.30 -10.02 0.59
CA ALA A 41 8.68 -9.04 1.61
C ALA A 41 8.92 -7.59 1.12
N ALA A 42 7.87 -6.89 0.70
CA ALA A 42 7.95 -5.43 0.52
C ALA A 42 6.60 -4.73 0.73
N ASP A 43 5.82 -5.18 1.72
CA ASP A 43 4.55 -4.54 2.07
C ASP A 43 4.23 -4.69 3.56
N THR A 44 5.19 -4.39 4.44
CA THR A 44 4.85 -3.93 5.80
C THR A 44 4.33 -2.50 5.72
N GLY A 45 3.20 -2.31 5.02
CA GLY A 45 2.60 -1.01 4.74
C GLY A 45 1.08 -1.03 4.74
N ALA A 46 0.45 -2.14 5.15
CA ALA A 46 -1.00 -2.26 5.23
C ALA A 46 -1.45 -2.89 6.56
N THR A 47 -1.14 -2.21 7.66
CA THR A 47 -2.07 -2.16 8.80
C THR A 47 -2.20 -0.71 9.26
N HIS A 48 -2.73 0.16 8.39
CA HIS A 48 -3.62 1.19 8.92
C HIS A 48 -4.97 0.52 9.13
N THR A 49 -5.05 -0.32 10.15
CA THR A 49 -6.33 -0.50 10.85
C THR A 49 -6.58 0.86 11.47
N ASP A 50 -7.40 1.67 10.81
CA ASP A 50 -8.09 2.79 11.45
C ASP A 50 -8.99 2.16 12.52
N GLU A 51 -8.39 1.77 13.64
CA GLU A 51 -9.16 1.55 14.86
C GLU A 51 -9.49 2.96 15.34
N PRO A 52 -10.77 3.37 15.38
CA PRO A 52 -11.13 4.66 15.92
C PRO A 52 -10.69 4.68 17.39
N ARG A 53 -9.58 5.40 17.60
CA ARG A 53 -8.95 5.78 18.87
C ARG A 53 -9.87 5.51 20.05
N ARG A 54 -9.68 4.33 20.65
CA ARG A 54 -10.39 3.84 21.82
C ARG A 54 -10.38 4.94 22.89
N ASN A 55 -11.48 5.70 22.99
CA ASN A 55 -11.55 6.83 23.91
C ASN A 55 -11.62 6.30 25.35
N PRO A 56 -10.56 6.46 26.17
CA PRO A 56 -10.54 5.91 27.53
C PRO A 56 -11.57 6.58 28.44
N LEU A 57 -12.08 7.77 28.08
CA LEU A 57 -13.01 8.55 28.89
C LEU A 57 -14.42 7.95 28.98
N ARG A 58 -14.76 6.96 28.15
CA ARG A 58 -16.07 6.27 28.20
C ARG A 58 -16.16 5.22 29.33
N ARG A 59 -15.08 4.95 30.07
CA ARG A 59 -15.07 4.04 31.24
C ARG A 59 -15.24 4.75 32.58
N LEU A 60 -15.11 6.07 32.64
CA LEU A 60 -15.20 6.83 33.90
C LEU A 60 -16.58 7.45 34.17
N LEU A 61 -17.50 7.47 33.21
CA LEU A 61 -18.83 8.10 33.36
C LEU A 61 -19.99 7.21 32.87
N GLY A 62 -20.07 5.95 33.30
CA GLY A 62 -21.25 5.14 33.01
C GLY A 62 -21.27 3.76 33.66
N ARG A 63 -21.81 3.71 34.89
CA ARG A 63 -22.28 2.54 35.66
C ARG A 63 -21.40 1.29 35.69
#